data_AF-A0A556QM50-F1
#
_entry.id   AF-A0A556QM50-F1
#
_cell.length_a   1.000
_cell.length_b   1.000
_cell.length_c   1.000
_cell.angle_alpha   90.00
_cell.angle_beta   90.00
_cell.angle_gamma   90.00
#
_symmetry.space_group_name_H-M   'P 1'
#
loop_
_entity.id
_entity.type
_entity.pdbx_description
1 polymer ?
#
loop_
_entity_poly.entity_id
_entity_poly.type
_entity_poly.pdbx_seq_one_letter_code
_entity_poly.pdbx_strand_id
1 'polypeptide(L)'
;MKPYIVIIALTLACLKSFGADAPAQQPDQDRSINAPIGILGYYIGSPLTIEGISQKPGRGDHDRKGLWVDTIGEHKLDKPVGILLDNCVLPSNERCILKGYESVRWVGRPDVDGKVSQMPFQPQFYFIVTSVIQPQTLKIK
;
A
#
# COMPACT_ATOMS: atom_id res chain seq x y z
N MET A 1 0.23 73.46 -15.04
CA MET A 1 0.06 72.71 -13.77
C MET A 1 -1.43 72.47 -13.56
N LYS A 2 -1.86 71.21 -13.57
CA LYS A 2 -3.24 70.75 -13.32
C LYS A 2 -3.14 69.53 -12.39
N PRO A 3 -3.82 69.49 -11.24
CA PRO A 3 -3.78 68.35 -10.34
C PRO A 3 -5.05 67.51 -10.50
N TYR A 4 -4.96 66.24 -10.89
CA TYR A 4 -6.11 65.33 -10.78
C TYR A 4 -5.70 63.92 -10.36
N ILE A 5 -5.79 63.72 -9.04
CA ILE A 5 -6.52 62.65 -8.34
C ILE A 5 -6.35 61.23 -8.92
N VAL A 6 -5.55 60.47 -8.19
CA VAL A 6 -5.48 59.01 -8.19
C VAL A 6 -6.83 58.43 -7.76
N ILE A 7 -7.51 57.70 -8.66
CA ILE A 7 -8.64 56.83 -8.29
C ILE A 7 -8.15 55.39 -8.37
N ILE A 8 -7.78 54.83 -7.22
CA ILE A 8 -7.57 53.39 -7.06
C ILE A 8 -8.96 52.74 -7.04
N ALA A 9 -9.41 52.24 -8.19
CA ALA A 9 -10.57 51.38 -8.28
C ALA A 9 -10.18 49.96 -7.86
N LEU A 10 -10.12 49.73 -6.55
CA LEU A 10 -10.00 48.42 -5.94
C LEU A 10 -11.31 47.64 -6.15
N THR A 11 -11.49 47.03 -7.32
CA THR A 11 -12.63 46.14 -7.58
C THR A 11 -12.28 44.73 -7.14
N LEU A 12 -12.68 44.47 -5.91
CA LEU A 12 -12.68 43.19 -5.21
C LEU A 12 -13.68 42.22 -5.90
N ALA A 13 -13.33 41.73 -7.08
CA ALA A 13 -14.13 40.73 -7.79
C ALA A 13 -13.85 39.34 -7.21
N CYS A 14 -14.61 38.99 -6.17
CA CYS A 14 -15.07 37.65 -5.82
C CYS A 14 -14.13 36.49 -6.21
N LEU A 15 -13.13 36.21 -5.36
CA LEU A 15 -12.68 34.83 -5.18
C LEU A 15 -13.85 34.03 -4.60
N LYS A 16 -14.69 33.43 -5.46
CA LYS A 16 -15.50 32.29 -5.06
C LYS A 16 -14.58 31.07 -5.08
N SER A 17 -13.84 30.89 -3.99
CA SER A 17 -13.15 29.64 -3.72
C SER A 17 -14.17 28.50 -3.74
N PHE A 18 -13.95 27.58 -4.68
CA PHE A 18 -14.67 26.34 -4.89
C PHE A 18 -14.75 25.56 -3.57
N GLY A 19 -15.95 25.46 -3.03
CA GLY A 19 -16.35 24.49 -2.01
C GLY A 19 -17.60 23.78 -2.49
N ALA A 20 -17.56 23.21 -3.71
CA ALA A 20 -18.58 22.28 -4.14
C ALA A 20 -18.07 20.90 -3.74
N ASP A 21 -18.72 20.29 -2.74
CA ASP A 21 -18.59 18.85 -2.51
C ASP A 21 -18.84 18.16 -3.85
N ALA A 22 -17.83 17.47 -4.36
CA ALA A 22 -17.97 16.73 -5.61
C ALA A 22 -19.16 15.78 -5.45
N PRO A 23 -20.15 15.80 -6.36
CA PRO A 23 -21.27 14.88 -6.27
C PRO A 23 -20.73 13.45 -6.26
N ALA A 24 -21.30 12.60 -5.41
CA ALA A 24 -20.93 11.20 -5.34
C ALA A 24 -20.96 10.60 -6.76
N GLN A 25 -19.84 10.05 -7.21
CA GLN A 25 -19.78 9.41 -8.52
C GLN A 25 -20.79 8.25 -8.54
N GLN A 26 -21.62 8.20 -9.58
CA GLN A 26 -22.46 7.03 -9.80
C GLN A 26 -21.56 5.80 -9.98
N PRO A 27 -21.89 4.66 -9.35
CA PRO A 27 -21.11 3.45 -9.52
C PRO A 27 -21.10 3.07 -11.00
N ASP A 28 -19.92 2.72 -11.51
CA ASP A 28 -19.80 2.21 -12.87
C ASP A 28 -20.69 0.98 -13.04
N GLN A 29 -21.43 0.92 -14.16
CA GLN A 29 -22.25 -0.23 -14.47
C GLN A 29 -21.41 -1.40 -14.97
N ASP A 30 -20.19 -1.12 -15.45
CA ASP A 30 -19.22 -2.15 -15.76
C ASP A 30 -18.61 -2.72 -14.46
N ARG A 31 -19.07 -3.92 -14.11
CA ARG A 31 -18.53 -4.68 -12.97
C ARG A 31 -17.32 -5.54 -13.35
N SER A 32 -16.78 -5.41 -14.57
CA SER A 32 -15.55 -6.11 -14.96
C SER A 32 -14.35 -5.45 -14.26
N ILE A 33 -14.09 -5.90 -13.04
CA ILE A 33 -12.99 -5.40 -12.24
C ILE A 33 -11.73 -6.13 -12.69
N ASN A 34 -10.82 -5.43 -13.37
CA ASN A 34 -9.43 -5.87 -13.45
C ASN A 34 -8.87 -5.82 -12.03
N ALA A 35 -8.49 -6.98 -11.48
CA ALA A 35 -7.89 -7.03 -10.16
C ALA A 35 -6.62 -6.14 -10.14
N PRO A 36 -6.37 -5.42 -9.03
CA PRO A 36 -5.13 -4.64 -8.91
C PRO A 36 -3.91 -5.57 -8.98
N ILE A 37 -2.82 -5.07 -9.53
CA ILE A 37 -1.51 -5.75 -9.52
C ILE A 37 -0.83 -5.46 -8.18
N GLY A 38 -0.38 -6.51 -7.50
CA GLY A 38 0.36 -6.46 -6.24
C GLY A 38 1.83 -6.08 -6.41
N ILE A 39 2.58 -6.05 -5.31
CA ILE A 39 3.98 -5.61 -5.34
C ILE A 39 4.92 -6.67 -5.94
N LEU A 40 4.48 -7.92 -6.02
CA LEU A 40 5.22 -9.00 -6.69
C LEU A 40 4.94 -9.05 -8.20
N GLY A 41 4.10 -8.14 -8.74
CA GLY A 41 3.78 -8.06 -10.16
C GLY A 41 2.68 -9.00 -10.63
N TYR A 42 1.96 -9.65 -9.71
CA TYR A 42 0.82 -10.53 -10.00
C TYR A 42 -0.49 -9.90 -9.54
N TYR A 43 -1.62 -10.33 -10.11
CA TYR A 43 -2.93 -9.89 -9.64
C TYR A 43 -3.15 -10.28 -8.17
N ILE A 44 -3.71 -9.39 -7.38
CA ILE A 44 -4.13 -9.67 -6.00
C ILE A 44 -5.06 -10.91 -5.98
N GLY A 45 -4.80 -11.81 -5.04
CA GLY A 45 -5.49 -13.11 -4.96
C GLY A 45 -4.90 -14.23 -5.81
N SER A 46 -3.90 -13.96 -6.65
CA SER A 46 -3.23 -15.02 -7.44
C SER A 46 -2.48 -15.98 -6.51
N PRO A 47 -2.65 -17.31 -6.65
CA PRO A 47 -1.88 -18.27 -5.88
C PRO A 47 -0.42 -18.27 -6.34
N LEU A 48 0.49 -18.01 -5.41
CA LEU A 48 1.93 -17.94 -5.65
C LEU A 48 2.67 -18.88 -4.69
N THR A 49 3.82 -19.38 -5.16
CA THR A 49 4.88 -19.91 -4.30
C THR A 49 5.97 -18.87 -4.28
N ILE A 50 6.33 -18.36 -3.11
CA ILE A 50 7.38 -17.35 -2.93
C ILE A 50 8.51 -17.94 -2.11
N GLU A 51 9.74 -17.55 -2.45
CA GLU A 51 10.93 -17.90 -1.70
C GLU A 51 11.73 -16.64 -1.39
N GLY A 52 12.27 -16.58 -0.17
CA GLY A 52 12.97 -15.40 0.32
C GLY A 52 13.67 -15.62 1.64
N ILE A 53 14.44 -14.62 2.07
CA ILE A 53 15.08 -14.62 3.40
C ILE A 53 14.31 -13.69 4.32
N SER A 54 13.98 -14.19 5.50
CA SER A 54 13.36 -13.38 6.54
C SER A 54 14.33 -12.32 7.07
N GLN A 55 13.85 -11.10 7.22
CA GLN A 55 14.69 -10.06 7.80
C GLN A 55 14.89 -10.30 9.30
N LYS A 56 16.10 -10.02 9.80
CA LYS A 56 16.32 -9.93 11.24
C LYS A 56 15.47 -8.77 11.79
N PRO A 57 14.72 -8.95 12.90
CA PRO A 57 14.04 -7.84 13.54
C PRO A 57 15.04 -6.72 13.84
N GLY A 58 14.68 -5.50 13.42
CA GLY A 58 15.47 -4.30 13.62
C GLY A 58 15.23 -3.72 15.01
N ARG A 59 16.06 -2.76 15.45
CA ARG A 59 15.86 -2.08 16.73
C ARG A 59 14.78 -0.99 16.55
N GLY A 60 13.51 -1.35 16.70
CA GLY A 60 12.37 -0.42 16.74
C GLY A 60 11.03 -1.11 16.46
N ASP A 61 9.93 -0.57 16.99
CA ASP A 61 8.53 -1.06 16.86
C ASP A 61 7.97 -1.14 15.42
N HIS A 62 8.84 -0.99 14.42
CA HIS A 62 8.58 -1.28 13.02
C HIS A 62 9.23 -2.60 12.57
N ASP A 63 9.29 -3.57 13.50
CA ASP A 63 9.53 -5.01 13.33
C ASP A 63 8.44 -5.69 12.48
N ARG A 64 8.09 -5.07 11.34
CA ARG A 64 7.13 -5.61 10.39
C ARG A 64 7.83 -6.77 9.70
N LYS A 65 7.49 -7.96 10.18
CA LYS A 65 7.85 -9.32 9.72
C LYS A 65 7.80 -9.41 8.20
N GLY A 66 8.91 -9.01 7.59
CA GLY A 66 9.07 -8.93 6.15
C GLY A 66 9.86 -10.13 5.65
N LEU A 67 9.40 -10.71 4.53
CA LEU A 67 10.19 -11.64 3.74
C LEU A 67 10.79 -10.86 2.57
N TRP A 68 12.11 -10.94 2.39
CA TRP A 68 12.75 -10.47 1.16
C TRP A 68 12.66 -11.57 0.12
N VAL A 69 11.61 -11.50 -0.69
CA VAL A 69 11.32 -12.47 -1.75
C VAL A 69 12.29 -12.23 -2.88
N ASP A 70 13.07 -13.24 -3.25
CA ASP A 70 13.97 -13.20 -4.40
C ASP A 70 13.54 -14.16 -5.52
N THR A 71 12.53 -15.01 -5.27
CA THR A 71 12.04 -16.00 -6.24
C THR A 71 10.53 -16.18 -6.11
N ILE A 72 9.83 -16.30 -7.24
CA ILE A 72 8.40 -16.57 -7.34
C ILE A 72 8.19 -17.75 -8.29
N GLY A 73 7.70 -18.87 -7.77
CA GLY A 73 7.63 -20.13 -8.51
C GLY A 73 9.02 -20.57 -8.95
N GLU A 74 9.22 -20.69 -10.26
CA GLU A 74 10.51 -21.03 -10.88
C GLU A 74 11.29 -19.78 -11.34
N HIS A 75 10.73 -18.58 -11.14
CA HIS A 75 11.30 -17.34 -11.65
C HIS A 75 12.05 -16.57 -10.56
N LYS A 76 13.35 -16.35 -10.77
CA LYS A 76 14.19 -15.53 -9.90
C LYS A 76 14.07 -14.06 -10.28
N LEU A 77 13.88 -13.21 -9.27
CA LEU A 77 13.75 -11.75 -9.44
C LEU A 77 15.13 -11.09 -9.59
N ASP A 78 15.19 -10.03 -10.41
CA ASP A 78 16.40 -9.23 -10.59
C ASP A 78 16.84 -8.56 -9.28
N LYS A 79 15.88 -8.18 -8.44
CA LYS A 79 16.09 -7.60 -7.12
C LYS A 79 15.09 -8.18 -6.13
N PRO A 80 15.50 -8.51 -4.90
CA PRO A 80 14.57 -8.95 -3.88
C PRO A 80 13.51 -7.89 -3.56
N VAL A 81 12.27 -8.33 -3.34
CA VAL A 81 11.13 -7.47 -2.98
C VAL A 81 10.71 -7.79 -1.55
N GLY A 82 10.65 -6.76 -0.71
CA GLY A 82 10.19 -6.90 0.67
C GLY A 82 8.67 -6.99 0.73
N ILE A 83 8.13 -8.07 1.30
CA ILE A 83 6.69 -8.27 1.49
C ILE A 83 6.34 -8.51 2.95
N LEU A 84 5.23 -7.92 3.40
CA LEU A 84 4.67 -8.14 4.73
C LEU A 84 3.90 -9.45 4.78
N LEU A 85 4.06 -10.23 5.84
CA LEU A 85 3.24 -11.42 6.08
C LEU A 85 2.21 -11.16 7.18
N ASP A 86 0.97 -11.61 6.97
CA ASP A 86 -0.15 -11.29 7.88
C ASP A 86 -0.36 -12.36 8.95
N ASN A 87 -0.23 -13.64 8.59
CA ASN A 87 -0.68 -14.76 9.41
C ASN A 87 0.44 -15.74 9.79
N CYS A 88 1.71 -15.34 9.75
CA CYS A 88 2.81 -16.17 10.26
C CYS A 88 3.94 -15.35 10.90
N VAL A 89 4.76 -15.99 11.72
CA VAL A 89 5.94 -15.37 12.33
C VAL A 89 7.18 -16.02 11.76
N LEU A 90 7.90 -15.30 10.90
CA LEU A 90 9.08 -15.84 10.27
C LEU A 90 10.18 -16.16 11.30
N PRO A 91 10.92 -17.27 11.15
CA PRO A 91 12.21 -17.44 11.80
C PRO A 91 13.16 -16.30 11.41
N SER A 92 14.16 -15.95 12.21
CA SER A 92 15.08 -14.84 11.89
C SER A 92 16.19 -15.30 10.95
N ASN A 93 16.43 -14.55 9.87
CA ASN A 93 17.53 -14.75 8.93
C ASN A 93 17.57 -16.17 8.33
N GLU A 94 16.40 -16.72 8.02
CA GLU A 94 16.25 -18.06 7.48
C GLU A 94 15.49 -18.02 6.14
N ARG A 95 15.89 -18.92 5.24
CA ARG A 95 15.26 -19.11 3.93
C ARG A 95 13.89 -19.74 4.14
N CYS A 96 12.85 -19.05 3.69
CA CYS A 96 11.48 -19.53 3.76
C CYS A 96 10.92 -19.74 2.35
N ILE A 97 10.15 -20.81 2.18
CA ILE A 97 9.42 -21.12 0.95
C ILE A 97 7.95 -21.28 1.34
N LEU A 98 7.12 -20.36 0.86
CA LEU A 98 5.74 -20.18 1.29
C LEU A 98 4.80 -20.24 0.09
N LYS A 99 3.61 -20.81 0.27
CA LYS A 99 2.51 -20.69 -0.68
C LYS A 99 1.43 -19.78 -0.12
N GLY A 100 0.78 -19.02 -0.98
CA GLY A 100 -0.23 -18.06 -0.56
C GLY A 100 -0.64 -17.13 -1.69
N TYR A 101 -1.07 -15.93 -1.34
CA TYR A 101 -1.42 -14.90 -2.32
C TYR A 101 -1.23 -13.51 -1.71
N GLU A 102 -0.97 -12.53 -2.58
CA GLU A 102 -0.98 -11.12 -2.18
C GLU A 102 -2.41 -10.61 -1.95
N SER A 103 -2.56 -9.75 -0.96
CA SER A 103 -3.78 -9.03 -0.60
C SER A 103 -3.45 -7.56 -0.34
N VAL A 104 -4.48 -6.73 -0.25
CA VAL A 104 -4.38 -5.30 0.01
C VAL A 104 -5.34 -4.90 1.11
N ARG A 105 -4.87 -4.05 2.02
CA ARG A 105 -5.71 -3.37 3.01
C ARG A 105 -5.41 -1.88 3.02
N TRP A 106 -6.39 -1.08 3.37
CA TRP A 106 -6.17 0.33 3.62
C TRP A 106 -5.61 0.52 5.03
N VAL A 107 -4.53 1.29 5.14
CA VAL A 107 -3.93 1.68 6.42
C VAL A 107 -3.87 3.20 6.51
N GLY A 108 -3.79 3.71 7.74
CA GLY A 108 -3.85 5.13 8.01
C GLY A 108 -5.29 5.59 8.23
N ARG A 109 -5.47 6.88 8.40
CA ARG A 109 -6.78 7.51 8.52
C ARG A 109 -6.94 8.47 7.35
N PRO A 110 -8.06 8.44 6.62
CA PRO A 110 -8.33 9.47 5.62
C PRO A 110 -8.35 10.83 6.33
N ASP A 111 -7.82 11.85 5.65
CA ASP A 111 -7.90 13.22 6.13
C ASP A 111 -9.35 13.70 5.97
N VAL A 112 -10.14 13.44 7.00
CA VAL A 112 -11.49 13.99 7.14
C VAL A 112 -11.34 15.27 7.97
N ASP A 113 -11.91 16.37 7.48
CA ASP A 113 -11.93 17.68 8.16
C ASP A 113 -10.57 18.41 8.30
N GLY A 114 -9.61 18.13 7.40
CA GLY A 114 -8.32 18.82 7.38
C GLY A 114 -7.38 18.48 8.54
N LYS A 115 -7.69 17.45 9.33
CA LYS A 115 -6.80 16.93 10.36
C LYS A 115 -5.82 15.95 9.75
N VAL A 116 -4.56 16.37 9.63
CA VAL A 116 -3.47 15.54 9.10
C VAL A 116 -3.26 14.32 9.98
N SER A 117 -3.49 13.13 9.43
CA SER A 117 -3.13 11.87 10.07
C SER A 117 -1.61 11.69 10.18
N GLN A 118 -1.12 11.13 11.30
CA GLN A 118 0.30 10.77 11.45
C GLN A 118 0.75 9.70 10.44
N MET A 119 -0.19 8.89 9.94
CA MET A 119 0.04 7.92 8.87
C MET A 119 -0.92 8.21 7.71
N PRO A 120 -0.42 8.54 6.52
CA PRO A 120 -1.27 8.85 5.38
C PRO A 120 -2.15 7.64 5.03
N PHE A 121 -3.37 7.91 4.59
CA PHE A 121 -4.28 6.89 4.10
C PHE A 121 -3.75 6.33 2.78
N GLN A 122 -3.32 5.07 2.79
CA GLN A 122 -2.68 4.44 1.64
C GLN A 122 -2.92 2.93 1.61
N PRO A 123 -2.88 2.29 0.43
CA PRO A 123 -2.93 0.85 0.36
C PRO A 123 -1.64 0.25 0.94
N GLN A 124 -1.79 -0.82 1.70
CA GLN A 124 -0.70 -1.66 2.16
C GLN A 124 -0.90 -3.07 1.60
N PHE A 125 0.07 -3.49 0.80
CA PHE A 125 0.15 -4.85 0.28
C PHE A 125 0.78 -5.78 1.32
N TYR A 126 0.25 -7.00 1.38
CA TYR A 126 0.73 -8.05 2.26
C TYR A 126 0.43 -9.42 1.65
N PHE A 127 1.09 -10.46 2.16
CA PHE A 127 0.91 -11.82 1.72
C PHE A 127 0.20 -12.65 2.80
N ILE A 128 -0.81 -13.40 2.37
CA ILE A 128 -1.51 -14.37 3.22
C ILE A 128 -0.94 -15.74 2.90
N VAL A 129 -0.30 -16.36 3.89
CA VAL A 129 0.29 -17.69 3.75
C VAL A 129 -0.81 -18.73 3.91
N THR A 130 -0.94 -19.64 2.94
CA THR A 130 -1.88 -20.76 2.98
C THR A 130 -1.18 -22.09 3.24
N SER A 131 0.10 -22.21 2.92
CA SER A 131 0.92 -23.39 3.19
C SER A 131 2.39 -23.02 3.31
N VAL A 132 3.11 -23.77 4.14
CA VAL A 132 4.56 -23.61 4.34
C VAL A 132 5.25 -24.83 3.75
N ILE A 133 6.20 -24.59 2.84
CA ILE A 133 7.10 -25.63 2.33
C ILE A 133 8.35 -25.69 3.22
N GLN A 134 8.91 -24.52 3.56
CA GLN A 134 10.09 -24.39 4.41
C GLN A 134 10.08 -23.11 5.25
N PRO A 135 10.54 -23.16 6.52
CA PRO A 135 10.83 -24.37 7.28
C PRO A 135 9.53 -25.06 7.73
N GLN A 136 9.53 -26.39 7.81
CA GLN A 136 8.36 -27.17 8.24
C GLN A 136 7.91 -26.86 9.69
N THR A 137 8.79 -26.25 10.47
CA THR A 137 8.52 -25.82 11.84
C THR A 137 7.72 -24.52 11.92
N LEU A 138 7.68 -23.73 10.84
CA LEU A 138 6.94 -22.47 10.78
C LEU A 138 5.43 -22.76 10.76
N LYS A 139 4.70 -22.11 11.67
CA LYS A 139 3.26 -22.25 11.82
C LYS A 139 2.51 -21.04 11.28
N ILE A 140 1.40 -21.31 10.62
CA ILE A 140 0.38 -20.33 10.24
C ILE A 140 -0.53 -20.14 11.47
N LYS A 141 -0.93 -18.90 11.74
CA LYS A 141 -1.80 -18.50 12.85
C LYS A 141 -3.27 -18.63 12.50
#